data_AF-A0A918LHX4-F1
#
_entry.id   AF-A0A918LHX4-F1
#
_cell.length_a   1.000
_cell.length_b   1.000
_cell.length_c   1.000
_cell.angle_alpha   90.00
_cell.angle_beta   90.00
_cell.angle_gamma   90.00
#
_symmetry.space_group_name_H-M   'P 1'
#
loop_
_entity.id
_entity.type
_entity.pdbx_description
1 polymer ?
#
loop_
_entity_poly.entity_id
_entity_poly.type
_entity_poly.pdbx_seq_one_letter_code
_entity_poly.pdbx_strand_id
1 'polypeptide(L)'
;MSRRTGEGPLRVAVVGAGWAARSIWLPRLTAHPAYRVVAVVDPDPEAREAASRDAFPALASVRDLAPDTVDLVVVAVPNHLHAAVAETVLGAGVPVFVEKPVCLSSAEADRLAAAESAGGAVLLAGSAARYRTDVRTLLELAESVGTVRHVSLGWVRARGVPSGAGWFTQARLSGGGALMDLGWHLLDVAGPLLGNAKFRHVLGAVSDDFLTDGAARAGWREDGPTEISGDVEDTARGFLVAPDGPSVSVTACWASHRPDDVTTLVVEGSTGTLSLTCTFGFSPARQEHSVLTLTRRGQETVVPVSGEPVGAEYDRLLDGLPALLADPASRGLAVREAARNVDAIERLYDSAASTRRTARPAAPVPHRDRPPRAVVFDLDGVVVDSFEVMRQAFTLAYREVVGDGEPPFEEYNRHLGRYFPDIMRIMDLPLEMEGPFVRESARLADRVTLFPGVHDLLRLLRHHGVKCAVATGKAGWRARSLLDRLGVLPLFDHVIGSDEVARPKPAPDIVLRALDLLRVDAEEAIMVGDAVTDLAAARDAGVAAAAALWGETDERSLLAAAPEHTLRKPADLAELCLPAEAALA
;
A
#
# COMPACT_ATOMS: atom_id res chain seq x y z
N MET A 1 8.15 -15.26 -34.34
CA MET A 1 7.46 -15.46 -35.64
C MET A 1 6.14 -14.70 -35.58
N SER A 2 6.03 -13.57 -36.29
CA SER A 2 4.86 -12.69 -36.27
C SER A 2 3.75 -13.30 -37.14
N ARG A 3 2.63 -13.69 -36.53
CA ARG A 3 1.38 -13.88 -37.27
C ARG A 3 0.91 -12.50 -37.74
N ARG A 4 0.59 -12.39 -39.03
CA ARG A 4 -0.13 -11.23 -39.57
C ARG A 4 -1.49 -11.19 -38.88
N THR A 5 -1.82 -10.06 -38.28
CA THR A 5 -3.16 -9.73 -37.82
C THR A 5 -4.15 -9.96 -38.97
N GLY A 6 -5.01 -10.99 -38.87
CA GLY A 6 -5.96 -11.31 -39.94
C GLY A 6 -6.55 -12.74 -40.00
N GLU A 7 -6.02 -13.73 -39.28
CA GLU A 7 -6.56 -15.11 -39.32
C GLU A 7 -7.15 -15.54 -37.97
N GLY A 8 -8.44 -15.27 -37.78
CA GLY A 8 -9.26 -15.81 -36.68
C GLY A 8 -9.33 -14.94 -35.41
N PRO A 9 -10.18 -15.34 -34.43
CA PRO A 9 -10.31 -14.64 -33.16
C PRO A 9 -9.01 -14.69 -32.34
N LEU A 10 -8.72 -13.62 -31.61
CA LEU A 10 -7.59 -13.52 -30.70
C LEU A 10 -7.70 -14.55 -29.58
N ARG A 11 -6.64 -15.32 -29.35
CA ARG A 11 -6.57 -16.31 -28.27
C ARG A 11 -6.26 -15.59 -26.97
N VAL A 12 -7.18 -15.64 -26.01
CA VAL A 12 -7.07 -14.91 -24.74
C VAL A 12 -6.96 -15.87 -23.57
N ALA A 13 -5.99 -15.65 -22.69
CA ALA A 13 -5.97 -16.28 -21.37
C ALA A 13 -6.38 -15.27 -20.29
N VAL A 14 -7.10 -15.72 -19.26
CA VAL A 14 -7.50 -14.88 -18.12
C VAL A 14 -6.77 -15.37 -16.86
N VAL A 15 -5.96 -14.51 -16.25
CA VAL A 15 -5.19 -14.80 -15.04
C VAL A 15 -5.84 -14.14 -13.83
N GLY A 16 -6.19 -14.93 -12.83
CA GLY A 16 -7.06 -14.58 -11.72
C GLY A 16 -8.51 -14.95 -12.04
N ALA A 17 -9.06 -15.93 -11.32
CA ALA A 17 -10.43 -16.45 -11.48
C ALA A 17 -11.41 -15.85 -10.45
N GLY A 18 -11.12 -14.65 -9.96
CA GLY A 18 -11.94 -13.91 -9.00
C GLY A 18 -13.21 -13.30 -9.59
N TRP A 19 -13.83 -12.37 -8.85
CA TRP A 19 -15.07 -11.70 -9.24
C TRP A 19 -14.95 -10.98 -10.59
N ALA A 20 -13.90 -10.18 -10.81
CA ALA A 20 -13.72 -9.45 -12.07
C ALA A 20 -13.67 -10.39 -13.28
N ALA A 21 -12.91 -11.48 -13.19
CA ALA A 21 -12.85 -12.48 -14.25
C ALA A 21 -14.20 -13.17 -14.48
N ARG A 22 -14.86 -13.68 -13.43
CA ARG A 22 -16.10 -14.46 -13.56
C ARG A 22 -17.31 -13.62 -13.93
N SER A 23 -17.38 -12.38 -13.45
CA SER A 23 -18.56 -11.51 -13.59
C SER A 23 -18.41 -10.49 -14.73
N ILE A 24 -17.18 -10.10 -15.09
CA ILE A 24 -16.95 -9.09 -16.14
C ILE A 24 -16.34 -9.73 -17.39
N TRP A 25 -15.13 -10.29 -17.26
CA TRP A 25 -14.29 -10.61 -18.42
C TRP A 25 -14.66 -11.90 -19.13
N LEU A 26 -14.78 -13.03 -18.42
CA LEU A 26 -15.07 -14.32 -19.03
C LEU A 26 -16.40 -14.33 -19.80
N PRO A 27 -17.52 -13.79 -19.26
CA PRO A 27 -18.77 -13.73 -20.00
C PRO A 27 -18.65 -12.93 -21.30
N ARG A 28 -17.99 -11.77 -21.25
CA ARG A 28 -17.83 -10.87 -22.41
C ARG A 28 -16.88 -11.45 -23.45
N LEU A 29 -15.71 -11.93 -23.04
CA LEU A 29 -14.73 -12.54 -23.94
C LEU A 29 -15.28 -13.79 -24.62
N THR A 30 -16.08 -14.60 -23.92
CA THR A 30 -16.70 -15.80 -24.50
C THR A 30 -17.79 -15.46 -25.50
N ALA A 31 -18.56 -14.39 -25.27
CA ALA A 31 -19.64 -13.97 -26.16
C ALA A 31 -19.14 -13.16 -27.38
N HIS A 32 -17.96 -12.56 -27.29
CA HIS A 32 -17.47 -11.62 -28.28
C HIS A 32 -16.72 -12.30 -29.45
N PRO A 33 -17.11 -12.06 -30.71
CA PRO A 33 -16.63 -12.84 -31.87
C PRO A 33 -15.14 -12.64 -32.21
N ALA A 34 -14.53 -11.54 -31.75
CA ALA A 34 -13.10 -11.28 -31.97
C ALA A 34 -12.18 -12.05 -31.00
N TYR A 35 -12.73 -12.76 -30.01
CA TYR A 35 -11.94 -13.44 -28.98
C TYR A 35 -12.28 -14.92 -28.88
N ARG A 36 -11.29 -15.70 -28.46
CA ARG A 36 -11.42 -17.09 -28.08
C ARG A 36 -10.66 -17.28 -26.77
N VAL A 37 -11.37 -17.58 -25.69
CA VAL A 37 -10.71 -17.93 -24.42
C VAL A 37 -10.00 -19.28 -24.58
N VAL A 38 -8.71 -19.33 -24.26
CA VAL A 38 -7.87 -20.53 -24.39
C VAL A 38 -7.40 -21.10 -23.05
N ALA A 39 -7.45 -20.30 -21.98
CA ALA A 39 -7.14 -20.77 -20.63
C ALA A 39 -7.69 -19.81 -19.56
N VAL A 40 -7.97 -20.36 -18.39
CA VAL A 40 -8.06 -19.61 -17.13
C VAL A 40 -6.92 -20.05 -16.22
N VAL A 41 -6.33 -19.11 -15.49
CA VAL A 41 -5.19 -19.38 -14.60
C VAL A 41 -5.51 -18.87 -13.21
N ASP A 42 -5.41 -19.73 -12.20
CA ASP A 42 -5.53 -19.34 -10.79
C ASP A 42 -4.81 -20.36 -9.90
N PRO A 43 -4.04 -19.98 -8.87
CA PRO A 43 -3.41 -20.94 -7.97
C PRO A 43 -4.41 -21.70 -7.08
N ASP A 44 -5.58 -21.13 -6.81
CA ASP A 44 -6.61 -21.76 -5.98
C ASP A 44 -7.44 -22.80 -6.78
N PRO A 45 -7.44 -24.09 -6.38
CA PRO A 45 -8.25 -25.11 -7.04
C PRO A 45 -9.75 -24.79 -7.07
N GLU A 46 -10.32 -24.16 -6.03
CA GLU A 46 -11.75 -23.86 -5.99
C GLU A 46 -12.10 -22.74 -6.99
N ALA A 47 -11.27 -21.69 -7.03
CA ALA A 47 -11.42 -20.62 -8.02
C ALA A 47 -11.29 -21.16 -9.46
N ARG A 48 -10.34 -22.07 -9.71
CA ARG A 48 -10.21 -22.75 -11.02
C ARG A 48 -11.44 -23.55 -11.37
N GLU A 49 -11.96 -24.37 -10.45
CA GLU A 49 -13.15 -25.18 -10.69
C GLU A 49 -14.37 -24.30 -11.03
N ALA A 50 -14.56 -23.22 -10.27
CA ALA A 50 -15.67 -22.28 -10.47
C ALA A 50 -15.60 -21.51 -11.81
N ALA A 51 -14.40 -21.30 -12.35
CA ALA A 51 -14.20 -20.62 -13.63
C ALA A 51 -14.02 -21.57 -14.83
N SER A 52 -13.81 -22.87 -14.56
CA SER A 52 -13.59 -23.89 -15.57
C SER A 52 -14.81 -24.06 -16.48
N ARG A 53 -14.54 -24.33 -17.76
CA ARG A 53 -15.55 -24.62 -18.79
C ARG A 53 -14.99 -25.72 -19.68
N ASP A 54 -15.86 -26.56 -20.24
CA ASP A 54 -15.46 -27.61 -21.20
C ASP A 54 -14.71 -27.06 -22.44
N ALA A 55 -14.83 -25.75 -22.70
CA ALA A 55 -14.23 -25.08 -23.84
C ALA A 55 -12.74 -24.72 -23.68
N PHE A 56 -12.18 -24.66 -22.46
CA PHE A 56 -10.78 -24.29 -22.22
C PHE A 56 -10.25 -24.83 -20.88
N PRO A 57 -8.94 -25.17 -20.79
CA PRO A 57 -8.33 -25.67 -19.57
C PRO A 57 -8.21 -24.59 -18.47
N ALA A 58 -8.15 -25.07 -17.22
CA ALA A 58 -7.76 -24.28 -16.05
C ALA A 58 -6.33 -24.67 -15.61
N LEU A 59 -5.44 -23.69 -15.48
CA LEU A 59 -4.03 -23.85 -15.14
C LEU A 59 -3.73 -23.30 -13.74
N ALA A 60 -2.76 -23.89 -13.04
CA ALA A 60 -2.40 -23.48 -11.69
C ALA A 60 -1.43 -22.27 -11.66
N SER A 61 -0.60 -22.11 -12.70
CA SER A 61 0.37 -21.02 -12.78
C SER A 61 0.37 -20.36 -14.15
N VAL A 62 0.63 -19.05 -14.17
CA VAL A 62 0.81 -18.30 -15.43
C VAL A 62 2.04 -18.79 -16.20
N ARG A 63 3.00 -19.41 -15.51
CA ARG A 63 4.19 -20.03 -16.12
C ARG A 63 3.86 -21.30 -16.90
N ASP A 64 2.71 -21.91 -16.65
CA ASP A 64 2.25 -23.09 -17.38
C ASP A 64 1.59 -22.71 -18.72
N LEU A 65 1.37 -21.42 -18.96
CA LEU A 65 0.82 -20.91 -20.21
C LEU A 65 1.92 -20.79 -21.27
N ALA A 66 1.85 -21.62 -22.30
CA ALA A 66 2.81 -21.60 -23.41
C ALA A 66 2.62 -20.32 -24.26
N PRO A 67 3.66 -19.47 -24.44
CA PRO A 67 3.53 -18.17 -25.10
C PRO A 67 2.99 -18.22 -26.54
N ASP A 68 3.22 -19.31 -27.26
CA ASP A 68 2.74 -19.51 -28.63
C ASP A 68 1.25 -19.90 -28.72
N THR A 69 0.62 -20.22 -27.58
CA THR A 69 -0.80 -20.61 -27.51
C THR A 69 -1.76 -19.46 -27.23
N VAL A 70 -1.23 -18.27 -26.89
CA VAL A 70 -2.00 -17.09 -26.46
C VAL A 70 -1.56 -15.84 -27.23
N ASP A 71 -2.50 -14.96 -27.56
CA ASP A 71 -2.26 -13.67 -28.25
C ASP A 71 -2.41 -12.47 -27.30
N LEU A 72 -3.17 -12.63 -26.20
CA LEU A 72 -3.38 -11.63 -25.16
C LEU A 72 -3.63 -12.30 -23.80
N VAL A 73 -3.05 -11.77 -22.72
CA VAL A 73 -3.37 -12.18 -21.36
C VAL A 73 -4.12 -11.07 -20.62
N VAL A 74 -5.30 -11.37 -20.11
CA VAL A 74 -6.06 -10.49 -19.20
C VAL A 74 -5.65 -10.80 -17.76
N VAL A 75 -5.06 -9.82 -17.07
CA VAL A 75 -4.63 -9.93 -15.67
C VAL A 75 -5.70 -9.31 -14.77
N ALA A 76 -6.38 -10.15 -14.00
CA ALA A 76 -7.48 -9.81 -13.08
C ALA A 76 -7.27 -10.47 -11.70
N VAL A 77 -6.04 -10.41 -11.20
CA VAL A 77 -5.62 -10.89 -9.87
C VAL A 77 -5.81 -9.79 -8.80
N PRO A 78 -5.60 -10.04 -7.50
CA PRO A 78 -5.54 -8.97 -6.50
C PRO A 78 -4.49 -7.89 -6.84
N ASN A 79 -4.74 -6.63 -6.47
CA ASN A 79 -3.97 -5.47 -6.96
C ASN A 79 -2.44 -5.62 -6.79
N HIS A 80 -1.97 -6.03 -5.61
CA HIS A 80 -0.55 -6.24 -5.32
C HIS A 80 0.16 -7.29 -6.19
N LEU A 81 -0.59 -8.09 -6.95
CA LEU A 81 -0.05 -9.09 -7.86
C LEU A 81 -0.07 -8.63 -9.32
N HIS A 82 -0.75 -7.52 -9.66
CA HIS A 82 -0.87 -7.04 -11.04
C HIS A 82 0.49 -6.86 -11.71
N ALA A 83 1.39 -6.09 -11.08
CA ALA A 83 2.70 -5.78 -11.65
C ALA A 83 3.53 -7.07 -11.86
N ALA A 84 3.68 -7.89 -10.82
CA ALA A 84 4.50 -9.11 -10.89
C ALA A 84 3.99 -10.12 -11.95
N VAL A 85 2.67 -10.29 -12.08
CA VAL A 85 2.08 -11.17 -13.10
C VAL A 85 2.26 -10.57 -14.49
N ALA A 86 1.98 -9.28 -14.68
CA ALA A 86 2.15 -8.60 -15.95
C ALA A 86 3.62 -8.60 -16.40
N GLU A 87 4.58 -8.36 -15.50
CA GLU A 87 6.02 -8.45 -15.76
C GLU A 87 6.42 -9.83 -16.29
N THR A 88 5.89 -10.90 -15.68
CA THR A 88 6.17 -12.28 -16.10
C THR A 88 5.70 -12.53 -17.54
N VAL A 89 4.48 -12.08 -17.88
CA VAL A 89 3.88 -12.31 -19.19
C VAL A 89 4.52 -11.43 -20.27
N LEU A 90 4.76 -10.14 -19.96
CA LEU A 90 5.47 -9.22 -20.83
C LEU A 90 6.88 -9.74 -21.16
N GLY A 91 7.60 -10.23 -20.15
CA GLY A 91 8.93 -10.83 -20.32
C GLY A 91 8.95 -12.06 -21.24
N ALA A 92 7.82 -12.76 -21.38
CA ALA A 92 7.65 -13.85 -22.34
C ALA A 92 7.27 -13.38 -23.77
N GLY A 93 7.17 -12.06 -23.98
CA GLY A 93 6.82 -11.45 -25.26
C GLY A 93 5.33 -11.50 -25.60
N VAL A 94 4.46 -11.74 -24.61
CA VAL A 94 3.01 -11.81 -24.80
C VAL A 94 2.35 -10.50 -24.35
N PRO A 95 1.47 -9.88 -25.17
CA PRO A 95 0.70 -8.71 -24.76
C PRO A 95 -0.16 -8.95 -23.52
N VAL A 96 -0.28 -7.93 -22.68
CA VAL A 96 -1.10 -7.98 -21.46
C VAL A 96 -2.14 -6.88 -21.44
N PHE A 97 -3.32 -7.21 -20.92
CA PHE A 97 -4.35 -6.27 -20.52
C PHE A 97 -4.48 -6.37 -19.00
N VAL A 98 -4.21 -5.29 -18.26
CA VAL A 98 -4.16 -5.31 -16.80
C VAL A 98 -5.35 -4.56 -16.23
N GLU A 99 -6.11 -5.22 -15.36
CA GLU A 99 -7.14 -4.57 -14.57
C GLU A 99 -6.58 -3.43 -13.73
N LYS A 100 -7.44 -2.46 -13.42
CA LYS A 100 -7.02 -1.31 -12.59
C LYS A 100 -7.00 -1.69 -11.10
N PRO A 101 -6.14 -1.06 -10.28
CA PRO A 101 -5.03 -0.18 -10.68
C PRO A 101 -3.92 -0.98 -11.37
N VAL A 102 -3.32 -0.46 -12.44
CA VAL A 102 -2.30 -1.19 -13.22
C VAL A 102 -1.06 -1.51 -12.37
N CYS A 103 -0.75 -0.63 -11.41
CA CYS A 103 0.38 -0.73 -10.51
C CYS A 103 0.07 0.01 -9.20
N LEU A 104 0.79 -0.31 -8.13
CA LEU A 104 0.59 0.29 -6.81
C LEU A 104 1.60 1.38 -6.44
N SER A 105 2.73 1.47 -7.15
CA SER A 105 3.73 2.52 -6.95
C SER A 105 4.41 2.91 -8.25
N SER A 106 5.05 4.07 -8.26
CA SER A 106 5.91 4.51 -9.37
C SER A 106 7.02 3.49 -9.66
N ALA A 107 7.56 2.83 -8.64
CA ALA A 107 8.57 1.79 -8.80
C ALA A 107 8.03 0.55 -9.55
N GLU A 108 6.76 0.19 -9.35
CA GLU A 108 6.12 -0.88 -10.13
C GLU A 108 5.87 -0.45 -11.59
N ALA A 109 5.48 0.81 -11.81
CA ALA A 109 5.33 1.35 -13.15
C ALA A 109 6.66 1.31 -13.94
N ASP A 110 7.78 1.62 -13.29
CA ASP A 110 9.13 1.52 -13.89
C ASP A 110 9.49 0.08 -14.26
N ARG A 111 9.17 -0.90 -13.38
CA ARG A 111 9.39 -2.32 -13.70
C ARG A 111 8.53 -2.79 -14.87
N LEU A 112 7.27 -2.36 -14.94
CA LEU A 112 6.39 -2.65 -16.07
C LEU A 112 6.92 -2.05 -17.38
N ALA A 113 7.43 -0.82 -17.34
CA ALA A 113 8.05 -0.17 -18.51
C ALA A 113 9.28 -0.97 -18.99
N ALA A 114 10.11 -1.41 -18.05
CA ALA A 114 11.28 -2.23 -18.35
C ALA A 114 10.88 -3.59 -18.95
N ALA A 115 9.88 -4.27 -18.38
CA ALA A 115 9.39 -5.55 -18.86
C ALA A 115 8.75 -5.46 -20.26
N GLU A 116 7.93 -4.44 -20.51
CA GLU A 116 7.31 -4.19 -21.82
C GLU A 116 8.39 -3.94 -22.89
N SER A 117 9.38 -3.11 -22.56
CA SER A 117 10.51 -2.81 -23.44
C SER A 117 11.36 -4.05 -23.74
N ALA A 118 11.73 -4.82 -22.71
CA ALA A 118 12.59 -6.00 -22.83
C ALA A 118 11.90 -7.15 -23.59
N GLY A 119 10.62 -7.39 -23.32
CA GLY A 119 9.84 -8.44 -23.96
C GLY A 119 9.36 -8.10 -25.38
N GLY A 120 9.35 -6.81 -25.74
CA GLY A 120 8.83 -6.35 -27.02
C GLY A 120 7.32 -6.54 -27.19
N ALA A 121 6.60 -6.73 -26.09
CA ALA A 121 5.15 -6.83 -26.03
C ALA A 121 4.50 -5.46 -25.78
N VAL A 122 3.18 -5.42 -25.58
CA VAL A 122 2.44 -4.20 -25.22
C VAL A 122 1.60 -4.45 -23.96
N LEU A 123 1.59 -3.47 -23.06
CA LEU A 123 0.65 -3.40 -21.94
C LEU A 123 -0.51 -2.47 -22.30
N LEU A 124 -1.73 -2.96 -22.09
CA LEU A 124 -2.96 -2.18 -22.16
C LEU A 124 -3.61 -2.12 -20.78
N ALA A 125 -4.25 -1.00 -20.45
CA ALA A 125 -4.92 -0.81 -19.17
C ALA A 125 -6.43 -1.06 -19.26
N GLY A 126 -7.02 -1.60 -18.20
CA GLY A 126 -8.46 -1.82 -18.01
C GLY A 126 -9.27 -0.55 -17.75
N SER A 127 -8.98 0.52 -18.48
CA SER A 127 -9.54 1.87 -18.34
C SER A 127 -10.98 2.00 -18.88
N ALA A 128 -11.91 1.14 -18.44
CA ALA A 128 -13.26 1.08 -18.97
C ALA A 128 -14.02 2.42 -18.85
N ALA A 129 -13.80 3.20 -17.78
CA ALA A 129 -14.48 4.48 -17.57
C ALA A 129 -14.26 5.48 -18.72
N ARG A 130 -13.10 5.47 -19.40
CA ARG A 130 -12.82 6.31 -20.58
C ARG A 130 -13.71 5.97 -21.78
N TYR A 131 -14.28 4.78 -21.82
CA TYR A 131 -15.05 4.32 -22.96
C TYR A 131 -16.48 4.79 -22.89
N ARG A 132 -17.03 5.09 -21.70
CA ARG A 132 -18.40 5.59 -21.48
C ARG A 132 -18.77 6.72 -22.43
N THR A 133 -20.00 6.69 -22.94
CA THR A 133 -20.44 7.68 -23.94
C THR A 133 -20.45 9.11 -23.36
N ASP A 134 -20.92 9.28 -22.12
CA ASP A 134 -20.95 10.58 -21.44
C ASP A 134 -19.55 11.17 -21.22
N VAL A 135 -18.59 10.35 -20.82
CA VAL A 135 -17.18 10.73 -20.68
C VAL A 135 -16.57 11.10 -22.02
N ARG A 136 -16.80 10.31 -23.07
CA ARG A 136 -16.31 10.61 -24.42
C ARG A 136 -16.87 11.92 -24.96
N THR A 137 -18.18 12.16 -24.82
CA THR A 137 -18.80 13.43 -25.21
C THR A 137 -18.16 14.61 -24.48
N LEU A 138 -17.88 14.48 -23.18
CA LEU A 138 -17.17 15.52 -22.43
C LEU A 138 -15.76 15.76 -22.97
N LEU A 139 -15.00 14.70 -23.25
CA LEU A 139 -13.62 14.80 -23.77
C LEU A 139 -13.59 15.42 -25.18
N GLU A 140 -14.50 15.02 -26.06
CA GLU A 140 -14.66 15.59 -27.41
C GLU A 140 -14.97 17.10 -27.38
N LEU A 141 -15.75 17.55 -26.39
CA LEU A 141 -16.11 18.95 -26.24
C LEU A 141 -15.08 19.78 -25.46
N ALA A 142 -14.06 19.16 -24.86
CA ALA A 142 -13.11 19.85 -24.00
C ALA A 142 -12.34 20.96 -24.71
N GLU A 143 -11.99 20.78 -25.99
CA GLU A 143 -11.35 21.84 -26.77
C GLU A 143 -12.23 23.08 -26.92
N SER A 144 -13.55 22.90 -26.88
CA SER A 144 -14.51 23.98 -27.04
C SER A 144 -14.41 25.00 -25.89
N VAL A 145 -14.04 24.59 -24.68
CA VAL A 145 -13.92 25.48 -23.52
C VAL A 145 -12.60 26.27 -23.48
N GLY A 146 -11.77 26.14 -24.52
CA GLY A 146 -10.49 26.85 -24.63
C GLY A 146 -9.39 26.18 -23.82
N THR A 147 -8.39 26.96 -23.37
CA THR A 147 -7.29 26.41 -22.57
C THR A 147 -7.81 25.94 -21.22
N VAL A 148 -7.66 24.65 -20.91
CA VAL A 148 -8.03 24.05 -19.61
C VAL A 148 -7.23 24.71 -18.48
N ARG A 149 -7.92 25.14 -17.42
CA ARG A 149 -7.37 25.81 -16.23
C ARG A 149 -7.55 24.99 -14.96
N HIS A 150 -8.69 24.33 -14.83
CA HIS A 150 -8.98 23.47 -13.69
C HIS A 150 -9.80 22.25 -14.12
N VAL A 151 -9.52 21.10 -13.51
CA VAL A 151 -10.33 19.90 -13.62
C VAL A 151 -10.75 19.47 -12.22
N SER A 152 -12.04 19.43 -11.93
CA SER A 152 -12.58 18.91 -10.67
C SER A 152 -13.17 17.54 -10.86
N LEU A 153 -12.71 16.59 -10.06
CA LEU A 153 -13.01 15.16 -10.16
C LEU A 153 -13.60 14.68 -8.84
N GLY A 154 -14.77 14.08 -8.89
CA GLY A 154 -15.46 13.55 -7.71
C GLY A 154 -16.05 12.19 -7.99
N TRP A 155 -15.86 11.24 -7.08
CA TRP A 155 -16.66 10.03 -7.00
C TRP A 155 -16.99 9.77 -5.54
N VAL A 156 -18.25 10.08 -5.19
CA VAL A 156 -18.78 9.98 -3.82
C VAL A 156 -19.93 8.99 -3.83
N ARG A 157 -19.75 7.88 -3.14
CA ARG A 157 -20.78 6.86 -2.98
C ARG A 157 -21.66 7.18 -1.77
N ALA A 158 -22.93 6.81 -1.83
CA ALA A 158 -23.81 6.75 -0.67
C ALA A 158 -23.31 5.66 0.29
N ARG A 159 -23.14 4.44 -0.24
CA ARG A 159 -22.59 3.27 0.47
C ARG A 159 -21.82 2.41 -0.52
N GLY A 160 -20.72 1.82 -0.09
CA GLY A 160 -19.82 1.17 -1.05
C GLY A 160 -18.44 0.79 -0.55
N VAL A 161 -18.24 0.67 0.77
CA VAL A 161 -16.98 0.14 1.32
C VAL A 161 -16.83 -1.31 0.85
N PRO A 162 -15.77 -1.63 0.08
CA PRO A 162 -15.56 -2.96 -0.46
C PRO A 162 -15.03 -3.90 0.62
N SER A 163 -15.48 -5.16 0.62
CA SER A 163 -14.98 -6.22 1.51
C SER A 163 -13.93 -7.12 0.83
N GLY A 164 -14.02 -7.29 -0.49
CA GLY A 164 -13.11 -8.03 -1.39
C GLY A 164 -12.24 -9.12 -0.75
N ALA A 165 -12.85 -10.24 -0.39
CA ALA A 165 -12.22 -11.40 0.28
C ALA A 165 -11.26 -11.06 1.43
N GLY A 166 -11.43 -9.89 2.07
CA GLY A 166 -10.60 -9.37 3.16
C GLY A 166 -9.31 -8.66 2.72
N TRP A 167 -8.89 -8.72 1.45
CA TRP A 167 -7.63 -8.09 1.00
C TRP A 167 -7.80 -6.64 0.55
N PHE A 168 -9.00 -6.25 0.11
CA PHE A 168 -9.23 -4.95 -0.53
C PHE A 168 -9.13 -3.76 0.44
N THR A 169 -9.25 -4.01 1.73
CA THR A 169 -9.10 -3.03 2.81
C THR A 169 -7.74 -3.13 3.52
N GLN A 170 -6.80 -3.89 2.98
CA GLN A 170 -5.42 -3.97 3.49
C GLN A 170 -4.49 -3.15 2.59
N ALA A 171 -3.93 -2.05 3.09
CA ALA A 171 -3.10 -1.10 2.36
C ALA A 171 -1.96 -1.79 1.60
N ARG A 172 -1.29 -2.77 2.23
CA ARG A 172 -0.20 -3.56 1.61
C ARG A 172 -0.64 -4.38 0.40
N LEU A 173 -1.93 -4.75 0.31
CA LEU A 173 -2.48 -5.63 -0.72
C LEU A 173 -3.26 -4.87 -1.79
N SER A 174 -3.92 -3.78 -1.40
CA SER A 174 -4.75 -2.95 -2.29
C SER A 174 -4.00 -1.73 -2.85
N GLY A 175 -2.92 -1.29 -2.18
CA GLY A 175 -2.19 -0.05 -2.45
C GLY A 175 -2.80 1.20 -1.80
N GLY A 176 -3.89 1.05 -1.04
CA GLY A 176 -4.63 2.12 -0.41
C GLY A 176 -6.14 1.91 -0.53
N GLY A 177 -6.91 2.92 -0.12
CA GLY A 177 -8.35 2.81 -0.03
C GLY A 177 -9.09 3.46 -1.20
N ALA A 178 -10.04 4.33 -0.88
CA ALA A 178 -10.88 4.97 -1.88
C ALA A 178 -10.09 5.76 -2.94
N LEU A 179 -8.96 6.36 -2.60
CA LEU A 179 -8.13 7.07 -3.58
C LEU A 179 -7.50 6.12 -4.59
N MET A 180 -6.97 4.98 -4.13
CA MET A 180 -6.39 3.97 -5.02
C MET A 180 -7.47 3.29 -5.88
N ASP A 181 -8.66 3.03 -5.31
CA ASP A 181 -9.76 2.36 -6.04
C ASP A 181 -10.52 3.29 -7.00
N LEU A 182 -11.06 4.41 -6.49
CA LEU A 182 -11.91 5.33 -7.24
C LEU A 182 -11.11 6.46 -7.87
N GLY A 183 -10.15 7.00 -7.10
CA GLY A 183 -9.28 8.08 -7.56
C GLY A 183 -8.47 7.69 -8.80
N TRP A 184 -8.06 6.42 -8.92
CA TRP A 184 -7.44 5.89 -10.14
C TRP A 184 -8.30 6.13 -11.38
N HIS A 185 -9.59 5.73 -11.35
CA HIS A 185 -10.51 5.94 -12.47
C HIS A 185 -10.70 7.42 -12.80
N LEU A 186 -10.80 8.27 -11.78
CA LEU A 186 -10.96 9.71 -11.94
C LEU A 186 -9.75 10.34 -12.65
N LEU A 187 -8.54 10.05 -12.17
CA LEU A 187 -7.28 10.53 -12.77
C LEU A 187 -7.10 9.96 -14.18
N ASP A 188 -7.51 8.72 -14.39
CA ASP A 188 -7.44 8.06 -15.68
C ASP A 188 -8.33 8.75 -16.73
N VAL A 189 -9.59 9.06 -16.40
CA VAL A 189 -10.50 9.81 -17.28
C VAL A 189 -9.99 11.22 -17.57
N ALA A 190 -9.34 11.87 -16.61
CA ALA A 190 -8.76 13.19 -16.80
C ALA A 190 -7.47 13.18 -17.65
N GLY A 191 -6.85 12.02 -17.86
CA GLY A 191 -5.57 11.86 -18.57
C GLY A 191 -5.50 12.60 -19.91
N PRO A 192 -6.45 12.43 -20.84
CA PRO A 192 -6.45 13.14 -22.12
C PRO A 192 -6.52 14.67 -22.00
N LEU A 193 -7.12 15.21 -20.93
CA LEU A 193 -7.21 16.66 -20.68
C LEU A 193 -5.90 17.24 -20.14
N LEU A 194 -5.16 16.40 -19.41
CA LEU A 194 -3.95 16.79 -18.69
C LEU A 194 -2.66 16.45 -19.47
N GLY A 195 -2.76 15.57 -20.47
CA GLY A 195 -1.62 15.05 -21.21
C GLY A 195 -0.56 14.47 -20.28
N ASN A 196 0.69 14.89 -20.45
CA ASN A 196 1.82 14.45 -19.63
C ASN A 196 2.15 15.42 -18.49
N ALA A 197 1.15 16.17 -17.99
CA ALA A 197 1.35 17.10 -16.89
C ALA A 197 2.01 16.40 -15.68
N LYS A 198 3.13 16.96 -15.23
CA LYS A 198 3.75 16.60 -13.96
C LYS A 198 3.28 17.57 -12.90
N PHE A 199 2.72 17.09 -11.79
CA PHE A 199 2.26 17.99 -10.74
C PHE A 199 3.44 18.49 -9.92
N ARG A 200 3.51 19.80 -9.61
CA ARG A 200 4.56 20.38 -8.77
C ARG A 200 4.13 20.48 -7.32
N HIS A 201 2.91 20.95 -7.09
CA HIS A 201 2.33 21.09 -5.76
C HIS A 201 1.19 20.09 -5.62
N VAL A 202 1.20 19.33 -4.53
CA VAL A 202 0.21 18.29 -4.23
C VAL A 202 -0.14 18.43 -2.76
N LEU A 203 -1.45 18.53 -2.48
CA LEU A 203 -2.01 18.60 -1.15
C LEU A 203 -3.08 17.52 -1.02
N GLY A 204 -2.98 16.68 -0.01
CA GLY A 204 -3.90 15.57 0.25
C GLY A 204 -4.43 15.57 1.68
N ALA A 205 -5.65 15.07 1.85
CA ALA A 205 -6.27 14.79 3.14
C ALA A 205 -7.13 13.52 3.03
N VAL A 206 -7.11 12.67 4.06
CA VAL A 206 -7.83 11.40 4.06
C VAL A 206 -8.54 11.14 5.41
N SER A 207 -9.61 10.35 5.39
CA SER A 207 -10.33 9.86 6.57
C SER A 207 -10.90 8.44 6.34
N ASP A 208 -11.26 7.77 7.42
CA ASP A 208 -11.66 6.36 7.51
C ASP A 208 -12.93 6.15 8.38
N ASP A 209 -13.80 7.17 8.37
CA ASP A 209 -14.98 7.31 9.23
C ASP A 209 -16.01 6.16 9.11
N PHE A 210 -16.07 5.47 7.97
CA PHE A 210 -17.05 4.46 7.56
C PHE A 210 -16.47 3.05 7.43
N LEU A 211 -15.15 2.87 7.53
CA LEU A 211 -14.52 1.56 7.27
C LEU A 211 -15.05 0.44 8.17
N THR A 212 -15.37 0.78 9.43
CA THR A 212 -15.92 -0.15 10.43
C THR A 212 -17.44 -0.11 10.52
N ASP A 213 -18.12 0.74 9.74
CA ASP A 213 -19.57 0.84 9.73
C ASP A 213 -20.18 -0.27 8.85
N GLY A 214 -20.83 -1.25 9.50
CA GLY A 214 -21.53 -2.33 8.80
C GLY A 214 -22.64 -1.85 7.84
N ALA A 215 -23.20 -0.65 8.05
CA ALA A 215 -24.20 -0.07 7.17
C ALA A 215 -23.61 0.56 5.89
N ALA A 216 -22.29 0.78 5.83
CA ALA A 216 -21.62 1.47 4.73
C ALA A 216 -21.15 0.56 3.57
N ARG A 217 -21.49 -0.73 3.59
CA ARG A 217 -20.94 -1.77 2.69
C ARG A 217 -21.45 -1.73 1.26
N ALA A 218 -20.62 -2.23 0.34
CA ALA A 218 -20.97 -2.45 -1.06
C ALA A 218 -21.96 -3.62 -1.24
N GLY A 219 -23.23 -3.32 -1.52
CA GLY A 219 -24.27 -4.34 -1.72
C GLY A 219 -24.18 -5.14 -3.03
N TRP A 220 -23.34 -4.72 -4.00
CA TRP A 220 -23.12 -5.43 -5.27
C TRP A 220 -21.96 -6.43 -5.21
N ARG A 221 -21.35 -6.61 -4.04
CA ARG A 221 -20.15 -7.41 -3.84
C ARG A 221 -20.31 -8.33 -2.61
N GLU A 222 -20.77 -9.55 -2.85
CA GLU A 222 -21.06 -10.55 -1.80
C GLU A 222 -19.87 -11.45 -1.46
N ASP A 223 -18.74 -11.34 -2.17
CA ASP A 223 -17.49 -12.07 -1.92
C ASP A 223 -16.65 -11.42 -0.81
N GLY A 224 -17.06 -11.58 0.46
CA GLY A 224 -16.24 -11.10 1.57
C GLY A 224 -16.78 -11.38 2.98
N PRO A 225 -15.94 -11.16 4.00
CA PRO A 225 -16.32 -11.36 5.40
C PRO A 225 -17.46 -10.43 5.83
N THR A 226 -18.26 -10.90 6.79
CA THR A 226 -19.34 -10.14 7.43
C THR A 226 -18.86 -9.08 8.40
N GLU A 227 -17.56 -8.91 8.62
CA GLU A 227 -16.95 -7.78 9.31
C GLU A 227 -15.82 -7.23 8.43
N ILE A 228 -15.81 -5.90 8.23
CA ILE A 228 -14.76 -5.22 7.47
C ILE A 228 -13.79 -4.62 8.48
N SER A 229 -12.53 -5.03 8.39
CA SER A 229 -11.41 -4.46 9.11
C SER A 229 -10.32 -4.14 8.10
N GLY A 230 -9.59 -3.05 8.30
CA GLY A 230 -8.59 -2.57 7.36
C GLY A 230 -7.79 -1.39 7.91
N ASP A 231 -6.75 -1.03 7.17
CA ASP A 231 -5.79 0.04 7.47
C ASP A 231 -5.71 1.07 6.32
N VAL A 232 -6.82 1.24 5.60
CA VAL A 232 -6.95 2.15 4.44
C VAL A 232 -7.96 3.26 4.71
N GLU A 233 -7.89 4.34 3.93
CA GLU A 233 -8.87 5.42 3.97
C GLU A 233 -10.16 5.06 3.20
N ASP A 234 -11.33 5.46 3.69
CA ASP A 234 -12.56 5.38 2.90
C ASP A 234 -12.84 6.66 2.12
N THR A 235 -12.16 7.75 2.47
CA THR A 235 -12.36 9.06 1.87
C THR A 235 -11.03 9.76 1.70
N ALA A 236 -10.79 10.24 0.49
CA ALA A 236 -9.63 11.04 0.13
C ALA A 236 -10.03 12.31 -0.61
N ARG A 237 -9.33 13.39 -0.32
CA ARG A 237 -9.49 14.72 -0.95
C ARG A 237 -8.12 15.24 -1.33
N GLY A 238 -8.02 15.86 -2.49
CA GLY A 238 -6.74 16.31 -3.03
C GLY A 238 -6.81 17.53 -3.92
N PHE A 239 -5.71 18.26 -3.98
CA PHE A 239 -5.49 19.36 -4.92
C PHE A 239 -4.08 19.28 -5.50
N LEU A 240 -3.97 19.27 -6.83
CA LEU A 240 -2.72 19.15 -7.57
C LEU A 240 -2.55 20.34 -8.53
N VAL A 241 -1.32 20.83 -8.69
CA VAL A 241 -1.01 21.97 -9.58
C VAL A 241 0.16 21.61 -10.48
N ALA A 242 -0.03 21.66 -11.80
CA ALA A 242 1.04 21.50 -12.78
C ALA A 242 1.83 22.81 -12.97
N PRO A 243 3.14 22.77 -13.28
CA PRO A 243 3.96 23.94 -13.57
C PRO A 243 3.37 24.85 -14.66
N ASP A 244 2.76 24.25 -15.68
CA ASP A 244 2.29 24.94 -16.88
C ASP A 244 0.82 25.43 -16.75
N GLY A 245 0.26 25.42 -15.54
CA GLY A 245 -0.97 26.15 -15.21
C GLY A 245 -2.23 25.33 -14.86
N PRO A 246 -2.51 24.11 -15.38
CA PRO A 246 -3.72 23.42 -14.99
C PRO A 246 -3.62 22.88 -13.57
N SER A 247 -4.72 23.01 -12.82
CA SER A 247 -4.89 22.42 -11.50
C SER A 247 -5.95 21.31 -11.55
N VAL A 248 -5.86 20.37 -10.62
CA VAL A 248 -6.80 19.26 -10.49
C VAL A 248 -7.26 19.18 -9.04
N SER A 249 -8.57 19.09 -8.80
CA SER A 249 -9.11 18.69 -7.51
C SER A 249 -9.69 17.27 -7.62
N VAL A 250 -9.47 16.45 -6.60
CA VAL A 250 -9.96 15.06 -6.56
C VAL A 250 -10.66 14.77 -5.24
N THR A 251 -11.82 14.13 -5.30
CA THR A 251 -12.52 13.57 -4.14
C THR A 251 -12.93 12.14 -4.46
N ALA A 252 -12.42 11.19 -3.69
CA ALA A 252 -12.74 9.77 -3.81
C ALA A 252 -13.30 9.29 -2.47
N CYS A 253 -14.50 8.73 -2.47
CA CYS A 253 -15.22 8.44 -1.23
C CYS A 253 -16.11 7.20 -1.38
N TRP A 254 -15.81 6.16 -0.58
CA TRP A 254 -16.52 4.88 -0.61
C TRP A 254 -17.88 4.91 0.08
N ALA A 255 -18.12 5.83 1.01
CA ALA A 255 -19.41 5.99 1.66
C ALA A 255 -19.60 7.42 2.17
N SER A 256 -20.84 7.88 2.21
CA SER A 256 -21.18 9.22 2.66
C SER A 256 -22.62 9.27 3.17
N HIS A 257 -23.05 10.43 3.67
CA HIS A 257 -24.45 10.64 4.04
C HIS A 257 -25.36 10.97 2.85
N ARG A 258 -24.88 10.82 1.61
CA ARG A 258 -25.69 11.04 0.41
C ARG A 258 -26.72 9.92 0.22
N PRO A 259 -27.85 10.21 -0.44
CA PRO A 259 -28.83 9.18 -0.79
C PRO A 259 -28.39 8.33 -1.99
N ASP A 260 -27.56 8.89 -2.87
CA ASP A 260 -27.14 8.32 -4.15
C ASP A 260 -25.63 8.48 -4.41
N ASP A 261 -25.09 7.57 -5.23
CA ASP A 261 -23.72 7.63 -5.74
C ASP A 261 -23.62 8.64 -6.87
N VAL A 262 -22.66 9.55 -6.73
CA VAL A 262 -22.44 10.64 -7.67
C VAL A 262 -20.98 10.67 -8.10
N THR A 263 -20.79 10.68 -9.42
CA THR A 263 -19.54 10.99 -10.09
C THR A 263 -19.68 12.36 -10.76
N THR A 264 -18.75 13.25 -10.48
CA THR A 264 -18.72 14.62 -11.04
C THR A 264 -17.40 14.84 -11.75
N LEU A 265 -17.45 15.31 -13.00
CA LEU A 265 -16.29 15.76 -13.77
C LEU A 265 -16.57 17.19 -14.25
N VAL A 266 -15.79 18.16 -13.80
CA VAL A 266 -15.91 19.55 -14.24
C VAL A 266 -14.61 19.98 -14.91
N VAL A 267 -14.71 20.50 -16.12
CA VAL A 267 -13.58 21.04 -16.89
C VAL A 267 -13.79 22.53 -17.07
N GLU A 268 -12.97 23.32 -16.37
CA GLU A 268 -12.97 24.77 -16.48
C GLU A 268 -11.89 25.22 -17.46
N GLY A 269 -12.31 25.85 -18.55
CA GLY A 269 -11.42 26.42 -19.55
C GLY A 269 -11.51 27.94 -19.63
N SER A 270 -10.62 28.55 -20.42
CA SER A 270 -10.55 30.00 -20.58
C SER A 270 -11.81 30.65 -21.19
N THR A 271 -12.67 29.87 -21.84
CA THR A 271 -13.87 30.39 -22.56
C THR A 271 -15.17 29.70 -22.18
N GLY A 272 -15.15 28.76 -21.22
CA GLY A 272 -16.35 28.07 -20.75
C GLY A 272 -16.05 26.97 -19.72
N THR A 273 -17.11 26.28 -19.31
CA THR A 273 -17.04 25.16 -18.37
C THR A 273 -17.89 24.01 -18.87
N LEU A 274 -17.37 22.79 -18.82
CA LEU A 274 -18.15 21.55 -18.98
C LEU A 274 -18.36 20.93 -17.61
N SER A 275 -19.57 20.46 -17.32
CA SER A 275 -19.89 19.75 -16.07
C SER A 275 -20.67 18.49 -16.38
N LEU A 276 -20.08 17.33 -16.08
CA LEU A 276 -20.74 16.02 -16.13
C LEU A 276 -21.06 15.56 -14.71
N THR A 277 -22.33 15.23 -14.47
CA THR A 277 -22.78 14.49 -13.29
C THR A 277 -23.38 13.17 -13.75
N CYS A 278 -22.90 12.05 -13.20
CA CYS A 278 -23.31 10.69 -13.56
C CYS A 278 -23.05 9.71 -12.41
N THR A 279 -23.22 8.40 -12.66
CA THR A 279 -22.80 7.34 -11.73
C THR A 279 -21.91 6.33 -12.45
N PHE A 280 -20.66 6.21 -11.98
CA PHE A 280 -19.72 5.17 -12.43
C PHE A 280 -19.94 3.84 -11.70
N GLY A 281 -19.50 2.74 -12.34
CA GLY A 281 -19.48 1.41 -11.75
C GLY A 281 -20.85 0.72 -11.66
N PHE A 282 -20.92 -0.30 -10.80
CA PHE A 282 -22.04 -1.24 -10.71
C PHE A 282 -22.99 -0.96 -9.53
N SER A 283 -22.86 0.19 -8.89
CA SER A 283 -23.68 0.50 -7.72
C SER A 283 -25.17 0.57 -8.08
N PRO A 284 -26.06 -0.04 -7.29
CA PRO A 284 -27.50 0.08 -7.48
C PRO A 284 -28.04 1.43 -6.97
N ALA A 285 -27.30 2.12 -6.09
CA ALA A 285 -27.65 3.45 -5.58
C ALA A 285 -27.25 4.53 -6.59
N ARG A 286 -27.80 4.47 -7.80
CA ARG A 286 -27.36 5.27 -8.95
C ARG A 286 -28.38 6.30 -9.40
N GLN A 287 -27.89 7.36 -10.04
CA GLN A 287 -28.73 8.28 -10.80
C GLN A 287 -29.23 7.60 -12.08
N GLU A 288 -30.46 7.92 -12.48
CA GLU A 288 -31.06 7.30 -13.67
C GLU A 288 -30.31 7.69 -14.96
N HIS A 289 -29.89 8.95 -15.06
CA HIS A 289 -29.32 9.54 -16.27
C HIS A 289 -28.13 10.43 -15.97
N SER A 290 -27.15 10.42 -16.87
CA SER A 290 -26.06 11.39 -16.87
C SER A 290 -26.52 12.76 -17.36
N VAL A 291 -25.98 13.82 -16.79
CA VAL A 291 -26.25 15.21 -17.16
C VAL A 291 -24.93 15.89 -17.50
N LEU A 292 -24.76 16.30 -18.75
CA LEU A 292 -23.64 17.10 -19.22
C LEU A 292 -24.12 18.51 -19.55
N THR A 293 -23.49 19.54 -18.97
CA THR A 293 -23.77 20.95 -19.29
C THR A 293 -22.54 21.66 -19.82
N LEU A 294 -22.74 22.57 -20.78
CA LEU A 294 -21.75 23.52 -21.27
C LEU A 294 -22.19 24.93 -20.86
N THR A 295 -21.36 25.62 -20.09
CA THR A 295 -21.60 26.99 -19.65
C THR A 295 -20.64 27.95 -20.32
N ARG A 296 -21.16 29.00 -20.97
CA ARG A 296 -20.38 30.09 -21.57
C ARG A 296 -21.04 31.44 -21.36
N ARG A 297 -20.28 32.44 -20.94
CA ARG A 297 -20.77 33.83 -20.76
C ARG A 297 -22.07 33.91 -19.94
N GLY A 298 -22.19 33.06 -18.91
CA GLY A 298 -23.37 32.99 -18.05
C GLY A 298 -24.57 32.22 -18.64
N GLN A 299 -24.46 31.63 -19.83
CA GLN A 299 -25.49 30.78 -20.42
C GLN A 299 -25.09 29.31 -20.29
N GLU A 300 -25.95 28.52 -19.64
CA GLU A 300 -25.82 27.08 -19.52
C GLU A 300 -26.67 26.38 -20.59
N THR A 301 -26.10 25.38 -21.26
CA THR A 301 -26.78 24.54 -22.24
C THR A 301 -26.56 23.08 -21.89
N VAL A 302 -27.64 22.30 -21.79
CA VAL A 302 -27.56 20.85 -21.63
C VAL A 302 -27.08 20.21 -22.94
N VAL A 303 -26.00 19.44 -22.87
CA VAL A 303 -25.47 18.67 -23.98
C VAL A 303 -26.14 17.28 -23.96
N PRO A 304 -26.79 16.85 -25.05
CA PRO A 304 -27.35 15.51 -25.12
C PRO A 304 -26.26 14.45 -24.97
N VAL A 305 -26.47 13.52 -24.04
CA VAL A 305 -25.65 12.31 -23.87
C VAL A 305 -26.56 11.09 -23.98
N SER A 306 -26.12 10.07 -24.73
CA SER A 306 -26.91 8.85 -24.91
C SER A 306 -26.88 8.01 -23.64
N GLY A 307 -28.06 7.57 -23.19
CA GLY A 307 -28.16 6.57 -22.13
C GLY A 307 -27.67 5.20 -22.61
N GLU A 308 -26.96 4.49 -21.75
CA GLU A 308 -26.41 3.17 -22.05
C GLU A 308 -26.57 2.20 -20.86
N PRO A 309 -26.70 0.88 -21.13
CA PRO A 309 -26.70 -0.11 -20.06
C PRO A 309 -25.40 -0.07 -19.25
N VAL A 310 -25.49 -0.35 -17.95
CA VAL A 310 -24.32 -0.48 -17.07
C VAL A 310 -23.41 -1.57 -17.62
N GLY A 311 -22.15 -1.23 -17.86
CA GLY A 311 -21.14 -2.16 -18.34
C GLY A 311 -20.93 -2.15 -19.86
N ALA A 312 -21.68 -1.35 -20.62
CA ALA A 312 -21.48 -1.18 -22.06
C ALA A 312 -20.09 -0.59 -22.41
N GLU A 313 -19.46 0.11 -21.46
CA GLU A 313 -18.11 0.63 -21.59
C GLU A 313 -17.03 -0.47 -21.63
N TYR A 314 -17.28 -1.63 -21.02
CA TYR A 314 -16.38 -2.78 -21.09
C TYR A 314 -16.47 -3.44 -22.46
N ASP A 315 -17.67 -3.52 -23.05
CA ASP A 315 -17.87 -4.05 -24.39
C ASP A 315 -17.17 -3.16 -25.42
N ARG A 316 -17.34 -1.83 -25.32
CA ARG A 316 -16.62 -0.85 -26.17
C ARG A 316 -15.11 -0.88 -25.99
N LEU A 317 -14.62 -1.16 -24.78
CA LEU A 317 -13.20 -1.36 -24.54
C LEU A 317 -12.70 -2.61 -25.27
N LEU A 318 -13.43 -3.73 -25.17
CA LEU A 318 -13.12 -4.96 -25.90
C LEU A 318 -13.20 -4.78 -27.41
N ASP A 319 -14.14 -4.00 -27.94
CA ASP A 319 -14.19 -3.69 -29.38
C ASP A 319 -12.90 -3.01 -29.87
N GLY A 320 -12.29 -2.17 -29.02
CA GLY A 320 -11.10 -1.38 -29.35
C GLY A 320 -9.76 -2.11 -29.19
N LEU A 321 -9.66 -3.14 -28.34
CA LEU A 321 -8.37 -3.80 -28.05
C LEU A 321 -7.64 -4.35 -29.28
N PRO A 322 -8.29 -5.00 -30.28
CA PRO A 322 -7.57 -5.54 -31.43
C PRO A 322 -6.84 -4.46 -32.23
N ALA A 323 -7.44 -3.27 -32.33
CA ALA A 323 -6.80 -2.12 -32.98
C ALA A 323 -5.63 -1.59 -32.14
N LEU A 324 -5.78 -1.49 -30.82
CA LEU A 324 -4.71 -1.07 -29.91
C LEU A 324 -3.52 -2.04 -29.92
N LEU A 325 -3.78 -3.34 -29.97
CA LEU A 325 -2.73 -4.38 -30.07
C LEU A 325 -1.97 -4.31 -31.40
N ALA A 326 -2.65 -3.93 -32.48
CA ALA A 326 -2.04 -3.80 -33.80
C ALA A 326 -1.27 -2.49 -33.98
N ASP A 327 -1.56 -1.46 -33.17
CA ASP A 327 -0.96 -0.14 -33.27
C ASP A 327 0.39 -0.06 -32.52
N PRO A 328 1.51 0.13 -33.24
CA PRO A 328 2.82 0.31 -32.59
C PRO A 328 2.89 1.50 -31.63
N ALA A 329 2.05 2.53 -31.80
CA ALA A 329 2.01 3.69 -30.93
C ALA A 329 1.42 3.39 -29.53
N SER A 330 0.73 2.25 -29.38
CA SER A 330 0.16 1.82 -28.10
C SER A 330 1.22 1.34 -27.11
N ARG A 331 2.42 0.94 -27.59
CA ARG A 331 3.51 0.49 -26.71
C ARG A 331 3.99 1.59 -25.77
N GLY A 332 4.03 1.28 -24.47
CA GLY A 332 4.41 2.22 -23.41
C GLY A 332 3.37 3.28 -23.08
N LEU A 333 2.26 3.38 -23.81
CA LEU A 333 1.26 4.42 -23.54
C LEU A 333 0.57 4.18 -22.20
N ALA A 334 0.03 2.97 -21.99
CA ALA A 334 -0.66 2.63 -20.76
C ALA A 334 0.26 2.72 -19.53
N VAL A 335 1.53 2.30 -19.66
CA VAL A 335 2.51 2.39 -18.56
C VAL A 335 2.82 3.84 -18.21
N ARG A 336 3.00 4.74 -19.19
CA ARG A 336 3.22 6.17 -18.93
C ARG A 336 2.02 6.82 -18.24
N GLU A 337 0.80 6.47 -18.66
CA GLU A 337 -0.41 6.97 -18.02
C GLU A 337 -0.58 6.43 -16.59
N ALA A 338 -0.30 5.14 -16.38
CA ALA A 338 -0.29 4.52 -15.05
C ALA A 338 0.75 5.18 -14.13
N ALA A 339 1.96 5.45 -14.63
CA ALA A 339 3.02 6.15 -13.88
C ALA A 339 2.58 7.55 -13.44
N ARG A 340 1.91 8.32 -14.31
CA ARG A 340 1.37 9.64 -13.96
C ARG A 340 0.29 9.53 -12.88
N ASN A 341 -0.62 8.57 -13.01
CA ASN A 341 -1.73 8.41 -12.07
C ASN A 341 -1.22 7.96 -10.70
N VAL A 342 -0.29 7.00 -10.66
CA VAL A 342 0.26 6.49 -9.39
C VAL A 342 1.17 7.50 -8.70
N ASP A 343 1.99 8.29 -9.43
CA ASP A 343 2.75 9.42 -8.84
C ASP A 343 1.83 10.42 -8.16
N ALA A 344 0.70 10.78 -8.81
CA ALA A 344 -0.28 11.67 -8.22
C ALA A 344 -0.90 11.08 -6.94
N ILE A 345 -1.23 9.80 -6.93
CA ILE A 345 -1.80 9.10 -5.77
C ILE A 345 -0.79 9.00 -4.62
N GLU A 346 0.44 8.54 -4.89
CA GLU A 346 1.51 8.43 -3.89
C GLU A 346 1.76 9.78 -3.21
N ARG A 347 1.83 10.85 -4.00
CA ARG A 347 2.10 12.20 -3.46
C ARG A 347 0.93 12.79 -2.69
N LEU A 348 -0.30 12.41 -3.04
CA LEU A 348 -1.48 12.76 -2.24
C LEU A 348 -1.44 12.05 -0.88
N TYR A 349 -1.07 10.77 -0.84
CA TYR A 349 -0.88 10.04 0.41
C TYR A 349 0.27 10.60 1.24
N ASP A 350 1.43 10.89 0.63
CA ASP A 350 2.58 11.49 1.30
C ASP A 350 2.21 12.84 1.92
N SER A 351 1.48 13.67 1.17
CA SER A 351 0.98 14.95 1.65
C SER A 351 0.00 14.77 2.82
N ALA A 352 -0.94 13.84 2.72
CA ALA A 352 -1.90 13.57 3.80
C ALA A 352 -1.22 13.03 5.07
N ALA A 353 -0.23 12.14 4.92
CA ALA A 353 0.57 11.63 6.02
C ALA A 353 1.40 12.75 6.68
N SER A 354 2.01 13.62 5.87
CA SER A 354 2.74 14.78 6.38
C SER A 354 1.82 15.75 7.12
N THR A 355 0.59 15.95 6.65
CA THR A 355 -0.40 16.83 7.26
C THR A 355 -0.91 16.24 8.59
N ARG A 356 -1.16 14.92 8.66
CA ARG A 356 -1.46 14.24 9.92
C ARG A 356 -0.30 14.35 10.92
N ARG A 357 0.95 14.32 10.42
CA ARG A 357 2.15 14.52 11.24
C ARG A 357 2.32 15.97 11.73
N THR A 358 1.88 16.97 10.95
CA THR A 358 1.94 18.41 11.34
C THR A 358 0.69 18.91 12.08
N ALA A 359 -0.45 18.24 11.93
CA ALA A 359 -1.70 18.53 12.63
C ALA A 359 -1.76 17.87 14.02
N ARG A 360 -0.83 16.96 14.32
CA ARG A 360 -0.47 16.64 15.71
C ARG A 360 0.09 17.91 16.35
N PRO A 361 -0.37 18.28 17.56
CA PRO A 361 0.04 19.51 18.20
C PRO A 361 1.57 19.57 18.32
N ALA A 362 2.10 20.77 18.12
CA ALA A 362 3.52 21.06 18.29
C ALA A 362 3.97 20.70 19.71
N ALA A 363 5.06 19.92 19.78
CA ALA A 363 5.81 19.49 20.95
C ALA A 363 5.01 18.69 22.01
N PRO A 364 5.56 17.57 22.54
CA PRO A 364 4.94 16.88 23.66
C PRO A 364 4.82 17.85 24.84
N VAL A 365 3.62 17.92 25.42
CA VAL A 365 3.46 18.47 26.76
C VAL A 365 4.21 17.51 27.68
N PRO A 366 5.20 17.97 28.47
CA PRO A 366 5.98 17.07 29.30
C PRO A 366 5.05 16.31 30.25
N HIS A 367 5.17 14.97 30.25
CA HIS A 367 4.55 14.10 31.24
C HIS A 367 4.88 14.60 32.64
N ARG A 368 3.94 15.28 33.30
CA ARG A 368 4.15 15.77 34.66
C ARG A 368 3.15 15.27 35.69
N ASP A 369 2.00 14.74 35.28
CA ASP A 369 0.92 14.46 36.25
C ASP A 369 0.38 13.00 36.29
N ARG A 370 0.73 12.11 35.35
CA ARG A 370 0.30 10.68 35.38
C ARG A 370 1.33 9.69 34.80
N PRO A 371 1.49 8.50 35.41
CA PRO A 371 2.39 7.45 34.89
C PRO A 371 1.85 6.82 33.59
N PRO A 372 2.72 6.36 32.67
CA PRO A 372 2.33 5.69 31.44
C PRO A 372 1.57 4.38 31.71
N ARG A 373 0.62 4.07 30.82
CA ARG A 373 -0.19 2.84 30.84
C ARG A 373 0.43 1.73 30.00
N ALA A 374 1.40 2.05 29.15
CA ALA A 374 2.11 1.09 28.34
C ALA A 374 3.60 1.39 28.22
N VAL A 375 4.38 0.33 28.08
CA VAL A 375 5.82 0.39 27.76
C VAL A 375 6.08 -0.40 26.49
N VAL A 376 6.76 0.24 25.54
CA VAL A 376 7.28 -0.40 24.33
C VAL A 376 8.79 -0.54 24.47
N PHE A 377 9.28 -1.78 24.49
CA PHE A 377 10.69 -2.09 24.64
C PHE A 377 11.32 -2.38 23.27
N ASP A 378 12.51 -1.84 23.00
CA ASP A 378 13.41 -2.57 22.12
C ASP A 378 13.84 -3.91 22.78
N LEU A 379 14.29 -4.86 21.97
CA LEU A 379 14.72 -6.17 22.45
C LEU A 379 16.22 -6.21 22.79
N ASP A 380 17.06 -5.99 21.78
CA ASP A 380 18.48 -6.29 21.81
C ASP A 380 19.21 -5.08 22.42
N GLY A 381 19.87 -5.23 23.57
CA GLY A 381 20.51 -4.10 24.27
C GLY A 381 19.62 -3.44 25.34
N VAL A 382 18.33 -3.78 25.37
CA VAL A 382 17.36 -3.31 26.39
C VAL A 382 16.85 -4.45 27.27
N VAL A 383 16.20 -5.45 26.66
CA VAL A 383 15.61 -6.60 27.37
C VAL A 383 16.62 -7.74 27.47
N VAL A 384 17.36 -8.00 26.39
CA VAL A 384 18.35 -9.09 26.29
C VAL A 384 19.74 -8.56 25.99
N ASP A 385 20.74 -9.15 26.64
CA ASP A 385 22.15 -8.97 26.30
C ASP A 385 22.53 -9.95 25.18
N SER A 386 22.54 -9.43 23.96
CA SER A 386 22.83 -10.18 22.73
C SER A 386 24.08 -9.69 22.01
N PHE A 387 24.83 -8.73 22.55
CA PHE A 387 25.92 -8.04 21.87
C PHE A 387 27.01 -9.02 21.38
N GLU A 388 27.50 -9.88 22.27
CA GLU A 388 28.52 -10.88 21.94
C GLU A 388 28.04 -11.90 20.89
N VAL A 389 26.77 -12.31 20.96
CA VAL A 389 26.17 -13.22 19.97
C VAL A 389 26.06 -12.53 18.62
N MET A 390 25.67 -11.26 18.61
CA MET A 390 25.53 -10.45 17.40
C MET A 390 26.88 -10.23 16.72
N ARG A 391 27.91 -9.89 17.49
CA ARG A 391 29.30 -9.75 17.03
C ARG A 391 29.82 -11.01 16.39
N GLN A 392 29.62 -12.16 17.05
CA GLN A 392 30.09 -13.43 16.53
C GLN A 392 29.30 -13.88 15.31
N ALA A 393 27.97 -13.73 15.30
CA ALA A 393 27.14 -14.09 14.15
C ALA A 393 27.47 -13.24 12.92
N PHE A 394 27.66 -11.93 13.11
CA PHE A 394 28.08 -11.02 12.04
C PHE A 394 29.46 -11.40 11.49
N THR A 395 30.43 -11.65 12.38
CA THR A 395 31.79 -12.08 12.01
C THR A 395 31.78 -13.36 11.17
N LEU A 396 30.98 -14.35 11.56
CA LEU A 396 30.88 -15.62 10.83
C LEU A 396 30.16 -15.44 9.49
N ALA A 397 29.07 -14.67 9.45
CA ALA A 397 28.36 -14.36 8.21
C ALA A 397 29.24 -13.60 7.20
N TYR A 398 30.02 -12.63 7.69
CA TYR A 398 30.95 -11.87 6.86
C TYR A 398 32.01 -12.79 6.24
N ARG A 399 32.64 -13.66 7.04
CA ARG A 399 33.64 -14.60 6.54
C ARG A 399 33.09 -15.59 5.52
N GLU A 400 31.83 -16.01 5.68
CA GLU A 400 31.17 -16.95 4.78
C GLU A 400 30.83 -16.33 3.42
N VAL A 401 30.38 -15.07 3.40
CA VAL A 401 29.84 -14.43 2.19
C VAL A 401 30.84 -13.49 1.53
N VAL A 402 31.58 -12.71 2.31
CA VAL A 402 32.54 -11.71 1.81
C VAL A 402 33.94 -12.30 1.66
N GLY A 403 34.34 -13.22 2.56
CA GLY A 403 35.63 -13.91 2.50
C GLY A 403 36.71 -13.28 3.38
N ASP A 404 37.94 -13.19 2.86
CA ASP A 404 39.12 -12.71 3.59
C ASP A 404 39.05 -11.19 3.83
N GLY A 405 39.01 -10.80 5.11
CA GLY A 405 38.95 -9.39 5.54
C GLY A 405 38.62 -9.26 7.03
N GLU A 406 38.85 -8.09 7.60
CA GLU A 406 38.40 -7.77 8.95
C GLU A 406 36.92 -7.32 8.91
N PRO A 407 35.98 -8.04 9.57
CA PRO A 407 34.58 -7.66 9.55
C PRO A 407 34.38 -6.28 10.18
N PRO A 408 33.69 -5.33 9.53
CA PRO A 408 33.50 -3.97 10.03
C PRO A 408 32.40 -3.91 11.11
N PHE A 409 32.57 -4.67 12.19
CA PHE A 409 31.55 -4.76 13.24
C PHE A 409 31.32 -3.43 13.97
N GLU A 410 32.36 -2.61 14.15
CA GLU A 410 32.21 -1.29 14.77
C GLU A 410 31.30 -0.35 13.96
N GLU A 411 31.29 -0.48 12.63
CA GLU A 411 30.38 0.27 11.77
C GLU A 411 28.97 -0.33 11.81
N TYR A 412 28.86 -1.67 11.75
CA TYR A 412 27.59 -2.36 11.95
C TYR A 412 26.92 -1.96 13.28
N ASN A 413 27.71 -1.83 14.35
CA ASN A 413 27.24 -1.45 15.68
C ASN A 413 26.60 -0.05 15.72
N ARG A 414 27.03 0.88 14.84
CA ARG A 414 26.43 2.23 14.75
C ARG A 414 25.04 2.24 14.10
N HIS A 415 24.65 1.12 13.51
CA HIS A 415 23.37 0.97 12.82
C HIS A 415 22.39 0.05 13.56
N LEU A 416 22.71 -0.36 14.79
CA LEU A 416 21.81 -1.14 15.62
C LEU A 416 20.46 -0.45 15.83
N GLY A 417 19.44 -1.27 16.08
CA GLY A 417 18.03 -0.89 16.09
C GLY A 417 17.37 -0.94 14.70
N ARG A 418 18.12 -0.95 13.60
CA ARG A 418 17.58 -1.12 12.23
C ARG A 418 17.36 -2.59 11.86
N TYR A 419 16.62 -2.82 10.78
CA TYR A 419 16.47 -4.16 10.20
C TYR A 419 17.77 -4.59 9.49
N PHE A 420 18.17 -5.86 9.64
CA PHE A 420 19.47 -6.34 9.16
C PHE A 420 19.72 -6.08 7.65
N PRO A 421 18.78 -6.37 6.73
CA PRO A 421 18.92 -6.00 5.32
C PRO A 421 19.15 -4.51 5.06
N ASP A 422 18.59 -3.62 5.88
CA ASP A 422 18.80 -2.18 5.74
C ASP A 422 20.20 -1.77 6.17
N ILE A 423 20.73 -2.39 7.23
CA ILE A 423 22.12 -2.19 7.66
C ILE A 423 23.07 -2.62 6.55
N MET A 424 22.82 -3.77 5.92
CA MET A 424 23.67 -4.26 4.82
C MET A 424 23.67 -3.29 3.64
N ARG A 425 22.51 -2.73 3.28
CA ARG A 425 22.42 -1.69 2.22
C ARG A 425 23.19 -0.42 2.59
N ILE A 426 23.12 0.03 3.84
CA ILE A 426 23.81 1.24 4.31
C ILE A 426 25.33 1.05 4.26
N MET A 427 25.80 -0.14 4.64
CA MET A 427 27.22 -0.49 4.69
C MET A 427 27.78 -0.97 3.34
N ASP A 428 26.96 -1.03 2.29
CA ASP A 428 27.31 -1.61 0.98
C ASP A 428 27.84 -3.05 1.09
N LEU A 429 27.19 -3.86 1.95
CA LEU A 429 27.50 -5.27 2.17
C LEU A 429 26.47 -6.20 1.52
N PRO A 430 26.86 -7.44 1.14
CA PRO A 430 25.95 -8.39 0.47
C PRO A 430 24.74 -8.77 1.33
N LEU A 431 23.54 -8.72 0.76
CA LEU A 431 22.29 -9.12 1.44
C LEU A 431 22.27 -10.61 1.78
N GLU A 432 23.04 -11.41 1.04
CA GLU A 432 23.23 -12.84 1.24
C GLU A 432 23.79 -13.16 2.64
N MET A 433 24.40 -12.19 3.33
CA MET A 433 24.84 -12.31 4.72
C MET A 433 23.70 -12.57 5.70
N GLU A 434 22.44 -12.25 5.36
CA GLU A 434 21.29 -12.42 6.24
C GLU A 434 21.09 -13.89 6.63
N GLY A 435 21.15 -14.81 5.67
CA GLY A 435 20.97 -16.24 5.92
C GLY A 435 21.98 -16.80 6.93
N PRO A 436 23.30 -16.64 6.69
CA PRO A 436 24.35 -17.05 7.62
C PRO A 436 24.25 -16.34 8.98
N PHE A 437 23.96 -15.03 9.00
CA PHE A 437 23.80 -14.29 10.24
C PHE A 437 22.66 -14.85 11.10
N VAL A 438 21.50 -15.08 10.49
CA VAL A 438 20.33 -15.65 11.17
C VAL A 438 20.65 -17.05 11.70
N ARG A 439 21.30 -17.88 10.90
CA ARG A 439 21.68 -19.26 11.27
C ARG A 439 22.67 -19.29 12.44
N GLU A 440 23.73 -18.49 12.40
CA GLU A 440 24.73 -18.45 13.47
C GLU A 440 24.18 -17.78 14.74
N SER A 441 23.35 -16.74 14.60
CA SER A 441 22.64 -16.13 15.72
C SER A 441 21.73 -17.14 16.42
N ALA A 442 21.01 -17.98 15.67
CA ALA A 442 20.17 -19.04 16.24
C ALA A 442 21.00 -20.13 16.93
N ARG A 443 22.14 -20.53 16.36
CA ARG A 443 23.05 -21.52 16.97
C ARG A 443 23.64 -21.04 18.30
N LEU A 444 23.84 -19.73 18.43
CA LEU A 444 24.43 -19.10 19.62
C LEU A 444 23.38 -18.56 20.60
N ALA A 445 22.08 -18.80 20.36
CA ALA A 445 20.99 -18.21 21.14
C ALA A 445 21.05 -18.56 22.64
N ASP A 446 21.59 -19.73 23.01
CA ASP A 446 21.74 -20.16 24.41
C ASP A 446 22.72 -19.29 25.22
N ARG A 447 23.50 -18.44 24.55
CA ARG A 447 24.41 -17.47 25.18
C ARG A 447 23.76 -16.12 25.46
N VAL A 448 22.56 -15.89 24.95
CA VAL A 448 21.80 -14.65 25.20
C VAL A 448 21.15 -14.75 26.57
N THR A 449 21.30 -13.71 27.39
CA THR A 449 20.70 -13.62 28.73
C THR A 449 19.82 -12.39 28.84
N LEU A 450 18.88 -12.37 29.79
CA LEU A 450 18.19 -11.13 30.16
C LEU A 450 19.16 -10.20 30.89
N PHE A 451 19.02 -8.88 30.68
CA PHE A 451 19.74 -7.93 31.52
C PHE A 451 19.30 -8.06 32.99
N PRO A 452 20.22 -7.87 33.96
CA PRO A 452 19.88 -7.94 35.38
C PRO A 452 18.71 -7.01 35.76
N GLY A 453 17.66 -7.57 36.37
CA GLY A 453 16.47 -6.84 36.81
C GLY A 453 15.35 -6.69 35.77
N VAL A 454 15.56 -7.04 34.50
CA VAL A 454 14.50 -6.95 33.46
C VAL A 454 13.33 -7.87 33.76
N HIS A 455 13.60 -9.10 34.18
CA HIS A 455 12.54 -10.06 34.49
C HIS A 455 11.64 -9.59 35.64
N ASP A 456 12.22 -9.01 36.69
CA ASP A 456 11.49 -8.50 37.84
C ASP A 456 10.71 -7.23 37.48
N LEU A 457 11.31 -6.34 36.69
CA LEU A 457 10.65 -5.16 36.11
C LEU A 457 9.39 -5.57 35.31
N LEU A 458 9.50 -6.52 34.38
CA LEU A 458 8.39 -6.95 33.54
C LEU A 458 7.24 -7.53 34.38
N ARG A 459 7.56 -8.31 35.42
CA ARG A 459 6.56 -8.82 36.37
C ARG A 459 5.89 -7.69 37.14
N LEU A 460 6.66 -6.71 37.59
CA LEU A 460 6.17 -5.58 38.36
C LEU A 460 5.24 -4.69 37.52
N LEU A 461 5.61 -4.38 36.28
CA LEU A 461 4.78 -3.64 35.33
C LEU A 461 3.45 -4.36 35.07
N ARG A 462 3.50 -5.66 34.77
CA ARG A 462 2.31 -6.48 34.53
C ARG A 462 1.40 -6.56 35.76
N HIS A 463 1.98 -6.70 36.96
CA HIS A 463 1.22 -6.73 38.21
C HIS A 463 0.39 -5.46 38.41
N HIS A 464 0.93 -4.31 37.99
CA HIS A 464 0.26 -3.00 38.07
C HIS A 464 -0.59 -2.67 36.83
N GLY A 465 -0.79 -3.63 35.93
CA GLY A 465 -1.63 -3.45 34.74
C GLY A 465 -1.03 -2.56 33.65
N VAL A 466 0.28 -2.30 33.71
CA VAL A 466 1.01 -1.62 32.63
C VAL A 466 1.22 -2.61 31.49
N LYS A 467 0.72 -2.28 30.30
CA LYS A 467 0.84 -3.15 29.14
C LYS A 467 2.26 -3.10 28.58
N CYS A 468 2.77 -4.22 28.09
CA CYS A 468 4.15 -4.33 27.62
C CYS A 468 4.18 -4.87 26.19
N ALA A 469 4.87 -4.18 25.29
CA ALA A 469 5.16 -4.67 23.95
C ALA A 469 6.66 -4.63 23.63
N VAL A 470 7.07 -5.46 22.68
CA VAL A 470 8.42 -5.40 22.07
C VAL A 470 8.33 -4.87 20.64
N ALA A 471 9.20 -3.93 20.29
CA ALA A 471 9.37 -3.34 18.97
C ALA A 471 10.84 -3.41 18.55
N THR A 472 11.22 -4.45 17.80
CA THR A 472 12.62 -4.80 17.56
C THR A 472 13.07 -4.72 16.10
N GLY A 473 14.35 -4.41 15.88
CA GLY A 473 15.06 -4.58 14.60
C GLY A 473 15.13 -6.04 14.13
N LYS A 474 14.82 -7.01 14.99
CA LYS A 474 14.81 -8.44 14.70
C LYS A 474 13.52 -8.85 13.96
N ALA A 475 13.60 -9.92 13.17
CA ALA A 475 12.40 -10.58 12.64
C ALA A 475 11.50 -11.12 13.78
N GLY A 476 10.19 -10.94 13.68
CA GLY A 476 9.23 -11.12 14.78
C GLY A 476 9.17 -12.56 15.29
N TRP A 477 9.21 -13.54 14.40
CA TRP A 477 9.25 -14.96 14.78
C TRP A 477 10.51 -15.30 15.59
N ARG A 478 11.66 -14.67 15.28
CA ARG A 478 12.90 -14.88 16.05
C ARG A 478 12.85 -14.21 17.40
N ALA A 479 12.27 -13.00 17.48
CA ALA A 479 12.08 -12.28 18.73
C ALA A 479 11.22 -13.10 19.70
N ARG A 480 10.09 -13.62 19.22
CA ARG A 480 9.20 -14.48 19.99
C ARG A 480 9.90 -15.76 20.45
N SER A 481 10.61 -16.45 19.55
CA SER A 481 11.32 -17.69 19.90
C SER A 481 12.40 -17.47 20.97
N LEU A 482 13.13 -16.35 20.92
CA LEU A 482 14.13 -16.00 21.93
C LEU A 482 13.48 -15.69 23.28
N LEU A 483 12.44 -14.85 23.29
CA LEU A 483 11.72 -14.48 24.53
C LEU A 483 11.04 -15.69 25.18
N ASP A 484 10.58 -16.65 24.40
CA ASP A 484 9.99 -17.90 24.89
C ASP A 484 11.05 -18.77 25.59
N ARG A 485 12.22 -18.95 24.97
CA ARG A 485 13.36 -19.65 25.57
C ARG A 485 13.83 -19.01 26.88
N LEU A 486 13.78 -17.69 26.96
CA LEU A 486 14.13 -16.92 28.16
C LEU A 486 13.01 -16.88 29.21
N GLY A 487 11.85 -17.49 28.93
CA GLY A 487 10.73 -17.60 29.87
C GLY A 487 9.97 -16.29 30.13
N VAL A 488 10.15 -15.27 29.28
CA VAL A 488 9.55 -13.93 29.45
C VAL A 488 8.52 -13.57 28.39
N LEU A 489 8.37 -14.37 27.32
CA LEU A 489 7.36 -14.11 26.29
C LEU A 489 5.95 -13.85 26.86
N PRO A 490 5.44 -14.62 27.86
CA PRO A 490 4.11 -14.39 28.43
C PRO A 490 3.97 -13.07 29.20
N LEU A 491 5.07 -12.38 29.50
CA LEU A 491 5.05 -11.08 30.19
C LEU A 491 4.78 -9.92 29.21
N PHE A 492 4.92 -10.14 27.91
CA PHE A 492 4.57 -9.18 26.87
C PHE A 492 3.17 -9.46 26.32
N ASP A 493 2.38 -8.41 26.11
CA ASP A 493 1.11 -8.47 25.41
C ASP A 493 1.33 -8.71 23.91
N HIS A 494 2.34 -8.05 23.34
CA HIS A 494 2.68 -8.14 21.92
C HIS A 494 4.20 -8.09 21.68
N VAL A 495 4.65 -8.79 20.64
CA VAL A 495 6.04 -8.74 20.17
C VAL A 495 5.98 -8.52 18.66
N ILE A 496 6.62 -7.45 18.18
CA ILE A 496 6.55 -7.01 16.79
C ILE A 496 7.97 -6.95 16.24
N GLY A 497 8.18 -7.58 15.09
CA GLY A 497 9.43 -7.54 14.35
C GLY A 497 9.44 -6.52 13.23
N SER A 498 10.63 -6.18 12.75
CA SER A 498 10.81 -5.27 11.61
C SER A 498 10.31 -5.84 10.28
N ASP A 499 10.16 -7.15 10.16
CA ASP A 499 9.54 -7.85 9.02
C ASP A 499 8.00 -7.75 9.00
N GLU A 500 7.39 -7.20 10.05
CA GLU A 500 5.94 -7.13 10.22
C GLU A 500 5.39 -5.70 10.02
N VAL A 501 6.24 -4.76 9.60
CA VAL A 501 5.87 -3.36 9.33
C VAL A 501 6.45 -2.87 8.00
N ALA A 502 5.79 -1.88 7.38
CA ALA A 502 6.18 -1.36 6.08
C ALA A 502 7.52 -0.63 6.09
N ARG A 503 7.79 0.16 7.15
CA ARG A 503 9.09 0.83 7.34
C ARG A 503 9.59 0.54 8.75
N PRO A 504 10.73 -0.16 8.91
CA PRO A 504 11.30 -0.42 10.21
C PRO A 504 11.96 0.83 10.82
N LYS A 505 12.42 0.72 12.06
CA LYS A 505 13.13 1.80 12.76
C LYS A 505 14.30 2.32 11.89
N PRO A 506 14.49 3.64 11.76
CA PRO A 506 13.98 4.71 12.64
C PRO A 506 12.56 5.21 12.35
N ALA A 507 11.85 4.67 11.36
CA ALA A 507 10.47 5.06 11.11
C ALA A 507 9.56 4.66 12.28
N PRO A 508 8.46 5.40 12.53
CA PRO A 508 7.62 5.18 13.71
C PRO A 508 6.69 3.96 13.58
N ASP A 509 6.59 3.33 12.41
CA ASP A 509 5.54 2.37 12.08
C ASP A 509 5.49 1.17 13.06
N ILE A 510 6.63 0.71 13.56
CA ILE A 510 6.68 -0.39 14.56
C ILE A 510 6.20 0.02 15.95
N VAL A 511 6.39 1.29 16.33
CA VAL A 511 5.91 1.84 17.60
C VAL A 511 4.41 2.12 17.49
N LEU A 512 3.97 2.71 16.39
CA LEU A 512 2.54 2.94 16.10
C LEU A 512 1.78 1.61 16.09
N ARG A 513 2.34 0.58 15.46
CA ARG A 513 1.76 -0.77 15.49
C ARG A 513 1.65 -1.33 16.91
N ALA A 514 2.62 -1.06 17.78
CA ALA A 514 2.55 -1.45 19.18
C ALA A 514 1.41 -0.73 19.91
N LEU A 515 1.27 0.58 19.73
CA LEU A 515 0.18 1.37 20.33
C LEU A 515 -1.20 0.86 19.89
N ASP A 516 -1.38 0.58 18.60
CA ASP A 516 -2.64 0.08 18.05
C ASP A 516 -3.04 -1.27 18.68
N LEU A 517 -2.08 -2.20 18.75
CA LEU A 517 -2.32 -3.52 19.35
C LEU A 517 -2.62 -3.42 20.84
N LEU A 518 -1.88 -2.56 21.55
CA LEU A 518 -2.08 -2.31 22.97
C LEU A 518 -3.35 -1.49 23.26
N ARG A 519 -3.94 -0.82 22.26
CA ARG A 519 -5.08 0.10 22.40
C ARG A 519 -4.81 1.18 23.45
N VAL A 520 -3.70 1.89 23.26
CA VAL A 520 -3.25 2.99 24.12
C VAL A 520 -2.87 4.18 23.24
N ASP A 521 -3.16 5.39 23.72
CA ASP A 521 -2.76 6.60 23.02
C ASP A 521 -1.24 6.83 23.19
N ALA A 522 -0.61 7.53 22.25
CA ALA A 522 0.83 7.79 22.29
C ALA A 522 1.27 8.53 23.57
N GLU A 523 0.40 9.43 24.06
CA GLU A 523 0.57 10.18 25.32
C GLU A 523 0.44 9.31 26.58
N GLU A 524 0.02 8.06 26.46
CA GLU A 524 -0.09 7.10 27.57
C GLU A 524 1.03 6.04 27.52
N ALA A 525 2.00 6.17 26.63
CA ALA A 525 3.04 5.19 26.41
C ALA A 525 4.45 5.78 26.54
N ILE A 526 5.42 4.92 26.83
CA ILE A 526 6.84 5.22 26.79
C ILE A 526 7.57 4.16 25.98
N MET A 527 8.51 4.56 25.13
CA MET A 527 9.39 3.66 24.42
C MET A 527 10.78 3.67 25.06
N VAL A 528 11.33 2.49 25.32
CA VAL A 528 12.67 2.29 25.88
C VAL A 528 13.58 1.67 24.82
N GLY A 529 14.68 2.34 24.52
CA GLY A 529 15.64 1.92 23.49
C GLY A 529 17.09 2.25 23.87
N ASP A 530 18.04 1.50 23.31
CA ASP A 530 19.48 1.70 23.49
C ASP A 530 20.14 2.31 22.23
N ALA A 531 19.40 2.50 21.14
CA ALA A 531 19.88 3.09 19.89
C ALA A 531 19.18 4.41 19.54
N VAL A 532 19.89 5.27 18.79
CA VAL A 532 19.36 6.56 18.31
C VAL A 532 18.12 6.37 17.43
N THR A 533 18.03 5.24 16.72
CA THR A 533 16.87 4.89 15.90
C THR A 533 15.62 4.61 16.73
N ASP A 534 15.76 4.14 17.97
CA ASP A 534 14.64 3.93 18.88
C ASP A 534 14.07 5.26 19.33
N LEU A 535 14.94 6.19 19.74
CA LEU A 535 14.53 7.53 20.14
C LEU A 535 13.89 8.30 18.98
N ALA A 536 14.39 8.11 17.76
CA ALA A 536 13.78 8.68 16.56
C ALA A 536 12.39 8.07 16.31
N ALA A 537 12.25 6.75 16.37
CA ALA A 537 10.97 6.07 16.17
C ALA A 537 9.93 6.47 17.24
N ALA A 538 10.34 6.55 18.51
CA ALA A 538 9.52 7.01 19.62
C ALA A 538 8.99 8.44 19.39
N ARG A 539 9.91 9.37 19.07
CA ARG A 539 9.58 10.77 18.83
C ARG A 539 8.63 10.94 17.65
N ASP A 540 8.91 10.27 16.54
CA ASP A 540 8.08 10.34 15.34
C ASP A 540 6.72 9.66 15.56
N ALA A 541 6.64 8.69 16.48
CA ALA A 541 5.38 8.08 16.92
C ALA A 541 4.60 8.95 17.91
N GLY A 542 5.22 9.98 18.50
CA GLY A 542 4.64 10.85 19.52
C GLY A 542 4.63 10.22 20.92
N VAL A 543 5.51 9.26 21.17
CA VAL A 543 5.65 8.52 22.43
C VAL A 543 6.86 9.06 23.20
N ALA A 544 6.79 9.11 24.53
CA ALA A 544 7.93 9.49 25.36
C ALA A 544 9.13 8.57 25.08
N ALA A 545 10.31 9.17 24.88
CA ALA A 545 11.52 8.44 24.52
C ALA A 545 12.45 8.29 25.74
N ALA A 546 12.72 7.05 26.15
CA ALA A 546 13.63 6.72 27.23
C ALA A 546 14.88 5.99 26.70
N ALA A 547 16.05 6.53 27.02
CA ALA A 547 17.34 5.95 26.70
C ALA A 547 17.77 4.94 27.78
N ALA A 548 17.98 3.68 27.39
CA ALA A 548 18.58 2.65 28.23
C ALA A 548 20.11 2.71 28.14
N LEU A 549 20.78 2.93 29.28
CA LEU A 549 22.23 3.09 29.38
C LEU A 549 22.96 1.91 30.05
N TRP A 550 22.28 0.78 30.26
CA TRP A 550 22.84 -0.40 30.92
C TRP A 550 23.43 -1.46 29.98
N GLY A 551 23.21 -1.32 28.66
CA GLY A 551 23.79 -2.18 27.63
C GLY A 551 25.09 -1.60 27.04
N GLU A 552 25.64 -2.30 26.05
CA GLU A 552 26.78 -1.84 25.24
C GLU A 552 26.30 -0.77 24.22
N THR A 553 26.10 0.46 24.68
CA THR A 553 25.57 1.59 23.90
C THR A 553 26.55 2.75 23.77
N ASP A 554 26.43 3.55 22.71
CA ASP A 554 27.09 4.84 22.59
C ASP A 554 26.32 5.91 23.39
N GLU A 555 26.56 5.97 24.70
CA GLU A 555 25.92 6.93 25.63
C GLU A 555 26.03 8.37 25.11
N ARG A 556 27.14 8.75 24.47
CA ARG A 556 27.31 10.10 23.92
C ARG A 556 26.31 10.39 22.80
N SER A 557 26.19 9.48 21.83
CA SER A 557 25.24 9.62 20.72
C SER A 557 23.79 9.55 21.19
N LEU A 558 23.50 8.67 22.16
CA LEU A 558 22.15 8.50 22.70
C LEU A 558 21.70 9.73 23.50
N LEU A 559 22.56 10.31 24.33
CA LEU A 559 22.29 11.57 25.04
C LEU A 559 22.21 12.77 24.08
N ALA A 560 23.05 12.81 23.03
CA ALA A 560 22.99 13.86 22.01
C ALA A 560 21.67 13.85 21.23
N ALA A 561 21.01 12.69 21.15
CA ALA A 561 19.68 12.55 20.58
C ALA A 561 18.55 13.09 21.49
N ALA A 562 18.87 13.66 22.66
CA ALA A 562 17.94 14.31 23.59
C ALA A 562 16.72 13.45 23.95
N PRO A 563 16.92 12.29 24.62
CA PRO A 563 15.81 11.50 25.16
C PRO A 563 15.11 12.27 26.28
N GLU A 564 13.82 12.01 26.47
CA GLU A 564 13.04 12.61 27.56
C GLU A 564 13.44 12.03 28.92
N HIS A 565 13.76 10.75 28.94
CA HIS A 565 14.22 10.04 30.13
C HIS A 565 15.53 9.31 29.87
N THR A 566 16.38 9.24 30.88
CA THR A 566 17.64 8.49 30.84
C THR A 566 17.62 7.48 31.97
N LEU A 567 17.83 6.21 31.64
CA LEU A 567 17.71 5.09 32.55
C LEU A 567 19.06 4.36 32.63
N ARG A 568 19.64 4.25 33.83
CA ARG A 568 20.94 3.59 34.07
C ARG A 568 20.80 2.14 34.51
N LYS A 569 19.61 1.73 34.94
CA LYS A 569 19.25 0.34 35.25
C LYS A 569 17.77 0.10 34.94
N PRO A 570 17.33 -1.14 34.68
CA PRO A 570 15.92 -1.44 34.41
C PRO A 570 14.96 -0.94 35.51
N ALA A 571 15.40 -0.94 36.77
CA ALA A 571 14.59 -0.43 37.90
C ALA A 571 14.22 1.06 37.77
N ASP A 572 15.02 1.88 37.07
CA ASP A 572 14.71 3.31 36.87
C ASP A 572 13.42 3.48 36.05
N LEU A 573 13.07 2.51 35.20
CA LEU A 573 11.82 2.53 34.46
C LEU A 573 10.60 2.31 35.36
N ALA A 574 10.75 1.50 36.42
CA ALA A 574 9.68 1.27 37.37
C ALA A 574 9.31 2.57 38.11
N GLU A 575 10.30 3.39 38.45
CA GLU A 575 10.10 4.70 39.09
C GLU A 575 9.31 5.68 38.22
N LEU A 576 9.38 5.53 36.88
CA LEU A 576 8.61 6.33 35.93
C LEU A 576 7.21 5.79 35.69
N CYS A 577 7.05 4.46 35.66
CA CYS A 577 5.83 3.80 35.24
C CYS A 577 4.86 3.50 36.39
N LEU A 578 5.31 3.57 37.64
CA LEU A 578 4.56 3.13 38.80
C LEU A 578 4.39 4.25 39.84
N PRO A 579 3.32 4.22 40.66
CA PRO A 579 3.18 5.11 41.81
C PRO A 579 4.37 4.98 42.78
N ALA A 580 4.76 6.07 43.45
CA ALA A 580 5.92 6.11 44.35
C ALA A 580 5.91 5.06 45.48
N GLU A 581 4.73 4.58 45.90
CA GLU A 581 4.56 3.53 46.92
C GLU A 581 4.87 2.11 46.39
N ALA A 582 4.87 1.92 45.06
CA ALA A 582 5.08 0.64 44.38
C ALA A 582 6.49 0.48 43.77
N ALA A 583 7.26 1.56 43.62
CA ALA A 583 8.60 1.54 43.01
C ALA A 583 9.74 1.13 43.98
N LEU A 584 9.46 1.03 45.29
CA LEU A 584 10.43 0.74 46.36
C LEU A 584 10.31 -0.69 46.95
N ALA A 585 9.39 -1.52 46.44
CA ALA A 585 9.17 -2.91 46.85
C ALA A 585 9.80 -3.87 45.83
#